data_AF-A0A3M6VWQ8-F1
#
_entry.id   AF-A0A3M6VWQ8-F1
#
_cell.length_a   1.000
_cell.length_b   1.000
_cell.length_c   1.000
_cell.angle_alpha   90.00
_cell.angle_beta   90.00
_cell.angle_gamma   90.00
#
_symmetry.space_group_name_H-M   'P 1'
#
loop_
_entity.id
_entity.type
_entity.pdbx_description
1 polymer ?
#
loop_
_entity_poly.entity_id
_entity_poly.type
_entity_poly.pdbx_seq_one_letter_code
_entity_poly.pdbx_strand_id
1 'polypeptide(L)'
;MVPKPPEGHKWKEVKHDQEGTWLAMWQENINGAYKYVMLAANSDIKGQSDYKKFEKARELKKYIATIRKDYNKELKSEVMAERQRATAVYLIDQFALRAGNEKGEDEADTVGCCSLKFEHVTLRPPDTVVFDFLGKDSIRFHEEFKVDSQVFKNLKIFKRSPKKEGDEIFDRLTTSSLNKHLSNYMNGLTAKVFRTYNASWVMSSLLKEMKSEGTIPEKVKDYNNANRKVAILCNHKRTVAGGHAAQMEKMGDRIKALYYQEYRIKQMMLDLDPKLKKKKGEAYFALKEGIDDEWVKGHQDAMVEEQREKIRKKFEKDNEKLVAEGQKEMKPKELDERLKAADELADKFKDERKRKKIEAEGKSPSIDKFEQQLEKLDTRIATMKTQSEDREQNKDVALGTSKINYIDPRLTVVFSKKFNVPIERFFSKTLREKFEWAIKSVDENWEF
;
A
#
# COMPACT_ATOMS: atom_id res chain seq x y z
N MET A 1 6.78 3.16 41.94
CA MET A 1 7.82 2.26 42.48
C MET A 1 8.91 2.11 41.43
N VAL A 2 10.18 2.22 41.80
CA VAL A 2 11.30 1.98 40.87
C VAL A 2 11.43 0.47 40.63
N PRO A 3 11.55 0.00 39.37
CA PRO A 3 11.74 -1.43 39.07
C PRO A 3 13.02 -1.96 39.72
N LYS A 4 12.95 -3.13 40.38
CA LYS A 4 14.15 -3.78 40.93
C LYS A 4 15.00 -4.36 39.79
N PRO A 5 16.33 -4.16 39.79
CA PRO A 5 17.20 -4.84 38.83
C PRO A 5 17.24 -6.35 39.11
N PRO A 6 17.65 -7.18 38.13
CA PRO A 6 17.93 -8.59 38.36
C PRO A 6 18.93 -8.81 39.51
N GLU A 7 18.86 -9.97 40.17
CA GLU A 7 19.75 -10.32 41.28
C GLU A 7 21.23 -10.27 40.85
N GLY A 8 22.08 -9.68 41.67
CA GLY A 8 23.50 -9.45 41.35
C GLY A 8 23.79 -8.28 40.40
N HIS A 9 22.76 -7.57 39.92
CA HIS A 9 22.92 -6.45 38.99
C HIS A 9 22.44 -5.11 39.57
N LYS A 10 22.85 -4.01 38.92
CA LYS A 10 22.40 -2.64 39.21
C LYS A 10 22.03 -1.91 37.93
N TRP A 11 21.04 -1.02 38.02
CA TRP A 11 20.78 -0.05 36.95
C TRP A 11 21.97 0.91 36.81
N LYS A 12 22.26 1.35 35.58
CA LYS A 12 23.32 2.34 35.34
C LYS A 12 22.99 3.68 36.02
N GLU A 13 21.75 4.12 35.88
CA GLU A 13 21.21 5.34 36.48
C GLU A 13 19.69 5.19 36.61
N VAL A 14 19.11 5.80 37.64
CA VAL A 14 17.65 5.99 37.76
C VAL A 14 17.38 7.49 37.78
N LYS A 15 16.66 7.99 36.77
CA LYS A 15 16.34 9.41 36.61
C LYS A 15 14.82 9.63 36.67
N HIS A 16 14.41 10.75 37.26
CA HIS A 16 13.03 11.22 37.28
C HIS A 16 12.88 12.45 36.36
N ASP A 17 12.82 12.20 35.06
CA ASP A 17 12.69 13.23 34.02
C ASP A 17 11.23 13.32 33.55
N GLN A 18 10.60 14.47 33.77
CA GLN A 18 9.19 14.72 33.40
C GLN A 18 9.04 15.26 31.97
N GLU A 19 10.14 15.57 31.28
CA GLU A 19 10.13 16.05 29.90
C GLU A 19 10.30 14.90 28.89
N GLY A 20 10.99 13.84 29.31
CA GLY A 20 11.19 12.62 28.52
C GLY A 20 9.92 11.78 28.36
N THR A 21 9.72 11.18 27.18
CA THR A 21 8.61 10.22 26.94
C THR A 21 9.04 8.74 27.02
N TRP A 22 10.24 8.47 27.53
CA TRP A 22 10.83 7.12 27.61
C TRP A 22 10.75 6.57 29.02
N LEU A 23 10.67 5.24 29.13
CA LEU A 23 10.62 4.50 30.41
C LEU A 23 11.99 3.94 30.79
N ALA A 24 12.80 3.59 29.79
CA ALA A 24 14.18 3.16 29.93
C ALA A 24 14.98 3.58 28.70
N MET A 25 16.28 3.78 28.87
CA MET A 25 17.19 4.06 27.77
C MET A 25 18.56 3.41 28.00
N TRP A 26 19.24 3.08 26.91
CA TRP A 26 20.61 2.57 26.95
C TRP A 26 21.38 3.05 25.73
N GLN A 27 22.70 3.05 25.84
CA GLN A 27 23.57 3.33 24.72
C GLN A 27 23.92 2.01 24.04
N GLU A 28 23.70 1.93 22.74
CA GLU A 28 24.08 0.78 21.93
C GLU A 28 25.56 0.83 21.53
N ASN A 29 26.16 -0.33 21.27
CA ASN A 29 27.61 -0.48 21.13
C ASN A 29 28.14 -0.41 19.69
N ILE A 30 27.30 -0.26 18.67
CA ILE A 30 27.71 -0.18 17.27
C ILE A 30 28.05 1.26 16.89
N ASN A 31 27.16 2.20 17.16
CA ASN A 31 27.35 3.62 16.82
C ASN A 31 27.21 4.58 18.02
N GLY A 32 27.08 4.04 19.23
CA GLY A 32 26.94 4.85 20.43
C GLY A 32 25.62 5.61 20.54
N ALA A 33 24.62 5.33 19.70
CA ALA A 33 23.31 5.98 19.78
C ALA A 33 22.51 5.50 21.00
N TYR A 34 21.64 6.36 21.51
CA TYR A 34 20.70 5.98 22.55
C TYR A 34 19.49 5.24 21.96
N LYS A 35 19.13 4.12 22.57
CA LYS A 35 17.87 3.39 22.35
C LYS A 35 16.93 3.62 23.53
N TYR A 36 15.63 3.50 23.28
CA TYR A 36 14.59 3.87 24.24
C TYR A 36 13.48 2.82 24.28
N VAL A 37 13.00 2.52 25.48
CA VAL A 37 11.69 1.88 25.69
C VAL A 37 10.66 2.99 25.86
N MET A 38 9.60 2.97 25.06
CA MET A 38 8.52 3.97 25.10
C MET A 38 7.15 3.27 25.16
N LEU A 39 6.11 4.03 25.53
CA LEU A 39 4.73 3.54 25.48
C LEU A 39 4.29 3.16 24.05
N ALA A 40 3.33 2.24 23.98
CA ALA A 40 2.74 1.77 22.73
C ALA A 40 2.07 2.91 21.93
N ALA A 41 1.88 2.70 20.62
CA ALA A 41 1.37 3.72 19.71
C ALA A 41 -0.08 4.17 20.00
N ASN A 42 -0.86 3.35 20.70
CA ASN A 42 -2.22 3.66 21.14
C ASN A 42 -2.28 4.36 22.52
N SER A 43 -1.14 4.64 23.15
CA SER A 43 -1.10 5.45 24.37
C SER A 43 -1.46 6.90 24.07
N ASP A 44 -2.06 7.58 25.05
CA ASP A 44 -2.45 8.98 24.93
C ASP A 44 -1.28 9.90 24.55
N ILE A 45 -0.10 9.66 25.13
CA ILE A 45 1.11 10.46 24.84
C ILE A 45 1.50 10.35 23.36
N LYS A 46 1.46 9.13 22.78
CA LYS A 46 1.78 8.94 21.37
C LYS A 46 0.67 9.44 20.45
N GLY A 47 -0.59 9.23 20.82
CA GLY A 47 -1.75 9.77 20.10
C GLY A 47 -1.72 11.30 20.01
N GLN A 48 -1.48 11.99 21.13
CA GLN A 48 -1.38 13.44 21.18
C GLN A 48 -0.20 13.98 20.36
N SER A 49 0.94 13.29 20.36
CA SER A 49 2.09 13.67 19.52
C SER A 49 1.77 13.55 18.03
N ASP A 50 1.10 12.47 17.62
CA ASP A 50 0.69 12.28 16.22
C ASP A 50 -0.40 13.27 15.79
N TYR A 51 -1.38 13.56 16.67
CA TYR A 51 -2.35 14.64 16.48
C TYR A 51 -1.65 15.99 16.26
N LYS A 52 -0.75 16.39 17.17
CA LYS A 52 0.01 17.65 17.07
C LYS A 52 0.86 17.72 15.79
N LYS A 53 1.43 16.59 15.34
CA LYS A 53 2.17 16.51 14.07
C LYS A 53 1.28 16.92 12.89
N PHE A 54 0.05 16.40 12.82
CA PHE A 54 -0.87 16.73 11.74
C PHE A 54 -1.45 18.15 11.90
N GLU A 55 -1.72 18.61 13.11
CA GLU A 55 -2.11 20.01 13.34
C GLU A 55 -1.03 21.01 12.90
N LYS A 56 0.26 20.68 13.11
CA LYS A 56 1.35 21.51 12.58
C LYS A 56 1.38 21.53 11.04
N ALA A 57 1.09 20.40 10.39
CA ALA A 57 0.96 20.38 8.93
C ALA A 57 -0.25 21.20 8.45
N ARG A 58 -1.37 21.19 9.17
CA ARG A 58 -2.54 22.04 8.88
C ARG A 58 -2.25 23.52 9.11
N GLU A 59 -1.50 23.85 10.16
CA GLU A 59 -1.06 25.21 10.43
C GLU A 59 -0.19 25.76 9.29
N LEU A 60 0.72 24.95 8.73
CA LEU A 60 1.54 25.32 7.57
C LEU A 60 0.70 25.77 6.36
N LYS A 61 -0.52 25.24 6.18
CA LYS A 61 -1.45 25.67 5.11
C LYS A 61 -1.69 27.18 5.12
N LYS A 62 -1.70 27.82 6.30
CA LYS A 62 -1.91 29.27 6.45
C LYS A 62 -0.71 30.10 6.00
N TYR A 63 0.50 29.53 6.07
CA TYR A 63 1.77 30.21 5.80
C TYR A 63 2.40 29.83 4.46
N ILE A 64 1.93 28.74 3.83
CA ILE A 64 2.55 28.18 2.62
C ILE A 64 2.61 29.18 1.47
N ALA A 65 1.57 30.00 1.28
CA ALA A 65 1.56 31.00 0.21
C ALA A 65 2.65 32.07 0.41
N THR A 66 2.84 32.54 1.65
CA THR A 66 3.89 33.49 2.00
C THR A 66 5.28 32.89 1.80
N ILE A 67 5.52 31.68 2.32
CA ILE A 67 6.79 30.96 2.15
C ILE A 67 7.12 30.79 0.66
N ARG A 68 6.14 30.41 -0.16
CA ARG A 68 6.30 30.27 -1.62
C ARG A 68 6.64 31.58 -2.30
N LYS A 69 5.98 32.67 -1.92
CA LYS A 69 6.29 34.01 -2.44
C LYS A 69 7.73 34.41 -2.09
N ASP A 70 8.13 34.18 -0.85
CA ASP A 70 9.42 34.63 -0.34
C ASP A 70 10.58 33.81 -0.92
N TYR A 71 10.50 32.47 -0.95
CA TYR A 71 11.56 31.71 -1.60
C TYR A 71 11.65 32.03 -3.10
N ASN A 72 10.52 32.30 -3.79
CA ASN A 72 10.55 32.66 -5.22
C ASN A 72 11.26 34.01 -5.46
N LYS A 73 11.14 34.94 -4.52
CA LYS A 73 11.92 36.19 -4.51
C LYS A 73 13.40 35.88 -4.24
N GLU A 74 13.70 35.10 -3.21
CA GLU A 74 15.07 34.74 -2.80
C GLU A 74 15.82 33.88 -3.82
N LEU A 75 15.12 33.15 -4.71
CA LEU A 75 15.72 32.46 -5.86
C LEU A 75 16.51 33.40 -6.77
N LYS A 76 16.25 34.71 -6.72
CA LYS A 76 16.95 35.76 -7.47
C LYS A 76 17.87 36.61 -6.59
N SER A 77 18.05 36.28 -5.30
CA SER A 77 18.91 37.04 -4.39
C SER A 77 20.36 37.06 -4.90
N GLU A 78 21.05 38.18 -4.71
CA GLU A 78 22.50 38.31 -4.94
C GLU A 78 23.31 37.56 -3.88
N VAL A 79 22.72 37.26 -2.72
CA VAL A 79 23.36 36.52 -1.64
C VAL A 79 23.26 35.01 -1.92
N MET A 80 24.40 34.37 -2.18
CA MET A 80 24.45 32.94 -2.52
C MET A 80 23.79 32.03 -1.48
N ALA A 81 23.99 32.31 -0.18
CA ALA A 81 23.39 31.51 0.89
C ALA A 81 21.85 31.56 0.88
N GLU A 82 21.26 32.73 0.58
CA GLU A 82 19.81 32.87 0.42
C GLU A 82 19.32 32.12 -0.82
N ARG A 83 20.05 32.25 -1.94
CA ARG A 83 19.72 31.57 -3.19
C ARG A 83 19.76 30.04 -3.06
N GLN A 84 20.76 29.50 -2.36
CA GLN A 84 20.87 28.07 -2.05
C GLN A 84 19.74 27.60 -1.13
N ARG A 85 19.49 28.33 -0.03
CA ARG A 85 18.38 28.05 0.89
C ARG A 85 17.03 28.05 0.17
N ALA A 86 16.74 29.08 -0.61
CA ALA A 86 15.50 29.20 -1.37
C ALA A 86 15.32 28.06 -2.37
N THR A 87 16.41 27.67 -3.06
CA THR A 87 16.40 26.53 -3.97
C THR A 87 16.14 25.22 -3.22
N ALA A 88 16.76 25.00 -2.05
CA ALA A 88 16.50 23.82 -1.24
C ALA A 88 15.07 23.76 -0.69
N VAL A 89 14.53 24.88 -0.20
CA VAL A 89 13.13 24.97 0.24
C VAL A 89 12.17 24.69 -0.93
N TYR A 90 12.44 25.21 -2.12
CA TYR A 90 11.68 24.88 -3.34
C TYR A 90 11.68 23.37 -3.62
N LEU A 91 12.84 22.70 -3.58
CA LEU A 91 12.93 21.25 -3.84
C LEU A 91 12.19 20.42 -2.77
N ILE A 92 12.24 20.83 -1.50
CA ILE A 92 11.50 20.19 -0.41
C ILE A 92 9.99 20.38 -0.58
N ASP A 93 9.54 21.59 -0.91
CA ASP A 93 8.13 21.94 -1.10
C ASP A 93 7.55 21.27 -2.35
N GLN A 94 8.20 21.36 -3.50
CA GLN A 94 7.65 20.90 -4.78
C GLN A 94 7.83 19.40 -5.00
N PHE A 95 8.94 18.82 -4.54
CA PHE A 95 9.30 17.42 -4.81
C PHE A 95 9.34 16.53 -3.56
N ALA A 96 8.90 17.06 -2.42
CA ALA A 96 8.82 16.34 -1.14
C ALA A 96 10.13 15.64 -0.76
N LEU A 97 11.29 16.23 -1.10
CA LEU A 97 12.59 15.73 -0.70
C LEU A 97 12.73 15.77 0.83
N ARG A 98 13.46 14.82 1.39
CA ARG A 98 13.85 14.85 2.81
C ARG A 98 14.94 15.90 3.01
N ALA A 99 15.00 16.52 4.18
CA ALA A 99 16.00 17.55 4.49
C ALA A 99 17.44 17.07 4.29
N GLY A 100 17.76 15.85 4.74
CA GLY A 100 19.10 15.25 4.63
C GLY A 100 20.07 15.83 5.65
N ASN A 101 20.16 15.21 6.84
CA ASN A 101 21.16 15.60 7.83
C ASN A 101 22.54 15.08 7.39
N GLU A 102 23.59 15.77 7.84
CA GLU A 102 24.96 15.28 7.78
C GLU A 102 25.06 13.94 8.52
N LYS A 103 25.90 13.06 7.99
CA LYS A 103 26.16 11.71 8.50
C LYS A 103 27.63 11.54 8.82
N GLY A 104 27.93 10.68 9.80
CA GLY A 104 29.31 10.28 10.09
C GLY A 104 29.91 9.38 9.01
N GLU A 105 31.23 9.24 9.01
CA GLU A 105 31.98 8.36 8.07
C GLU A 105 31.61 6.87 8.23
N ASP A 106 31.17 6.46 9.41
CA ASP A 106 30.75 5.08 9.73
C ASP A 106 29.30 4.78 9.31
N GLU A 107 28.57 5.75 8.76
CA GLU A 107 27.21 5.56 8.27
C GLU A 107 27.18 5.33 6.75
N ALA A 108 26.19 4.58 6.27
CA ALA A 108 25.96 4.46 4.83
C ALA A 108 25.77 5.85 4.19
N ASP A 109 26.51 6.10 3.11
CA ASP A 109 26.46 7.34 2.33
C ASP A 109 25.08 7.49 1.66
N THR A 110 24.18 8.13 2.38
CA THR A 110 22.84 8.44 1.91
C THR A 110 22.57 9.91 2.13
N VAL A 111 21.99 10.57 1.13
CA VAL A 111 21.80 12.01 1.15
C VAL A 111 20.32 12.39 1.17
N GLY A 112 20.06 13.64 1.54
CA GLY A 112 18.79 14.32 1.29
C GLY A 112 19.06 15.68 0.66
N CYS A 113 18.05 16.55 0.62
CA CYS A 113 18.08 17.80 -0.11
C CYS A 113 19.30 18.68 0.22
N CYS A 114 19.59 18.91 1.50
CA CYS A 114 20.68 19.80 1.93
C CYS A 114 22.05 19.16 1.72
N SER A 115 22.15 17.84 1.80
CA SER A 115 23.39 17.06 1.63
C SER A 115 23.59 16.51 0.21
N LEU A 116 22.86 17.02 -0.78
CA LEU A 116 23.08 16.64 -2.18
C LEU A 116 24.51 17.02 -2.60
N LYS A 117 25.15 16.14 -3.37
CA LYS A 117 26.53 16.29 -3.87
C LYS A 117 26.49 16.50 -5.37
N PHE A 118 27.61 16.90 -5.94
CA PHE A 118 27.75 17.21 -7.35
C PHE A 118 27.21 16.08 -8.25
N GLU A 119 27.67 14.86 -8.05
CA GLU A 119 27.32 13.65 -8.81
C GLU A 119 25.82 13.31 -8.76
N HIS A 120 25.12 13.71 -7.71
CA HIS A 120 23.70 13.40 -7.50
C HIS A 120 22.75 14.19 -8.40
N VAL A 121 23.24 15.24 -9.09
CA VAL A 121 22.42 16.17 -9.87
C VAL A 121 22.97 16.32 -11.28
N THR A 122 22.17 15.89 -12.27
CA THR A 122 22.43 16.08 -13.69
C THR A 122 21.46 17.11 -14.29
N LEU A 123 21.99 18.10 -15.01
CA LEU A 123 21.22 19.19 -15.60
C LEU A 123 21.08 18.98 -17.11
N ARG A 124 19.84 18.84 -17.59
CA ARG A 124 19.52 18.76 -19.01
C ARG A 124 18.74 20.01 -19.45
N PRO A 125 19.29 20.82 -20.37
CA PRO A 125 18.56 21.97 -20.90
C PRO A 125 17.23 21.56 -21.56
N PRO A 126 16.20 22.40 -21.52
CA PRO A 126 16.21 23.77 -20.98
C PRO A 126 15.98 23.86 -19.46
N ASP A 127 15.27 22.90 -18.86
CA ASP A 127 14.70 23.01 -17.52
C ASP A 127 14.55 21.66 -16.79
N THR A 128 15.23 20.61 -17.27
CA THR A 128 15.15 19.26 -16.71
C THR A 128 16.28 19.00 -15.71
N VAL A 129 15.94 18.57 -14.51
CA VAL A 129 16.90 18.14 -13.48
C VAL A 129 16.67 16.66 -13.19
N VAL A 130 17.73 15.86 -13.35
CA VAL A 130 17.75 14.45 -12.97
C VAL A 130 18.46 14.33 -11.64
N PHE A 131 17.77 13.77 -10.64
CA PHE A 131 18.35 13.41 -9.35
C PHE A 131 18.59 11.91 -9.31
N ASP A 132 19.81 11.51 -9.00
CA ASP A 132 20.19 10.11 -8.83
C ASP A 132 21.07 9.94 -7.59
N PHE A 133 20.51 9.44 -6.50
CA PHE A 133 21.23 9.27 -5.24
C PHE A 133 20.62 8.17 -4.38
N LEU A 134 21.36 7.69 -3.38
CA LEU A 134 20.82 6.81 -2.35
C LEU A 134 20.23 7.65 -1.22
N GLY A 135 18.93 7.51 -0.98
CA GLY A 135 18.23 8.18 0.10
C GLY A 135 18.18 7.35 1.38
N LYS A 136 17.26 7.70 2.28
CA LYS A 136 17.00 6.96 3.51
C LYS A 136 16.82 5.45 3.23
N ASP A 137 17.41 4.61 4.09
CA ASP A 137 17.37 3.15 3.99
C ASP A 137 18.05 2.62 2.70
N SER A 138 18.99 3.42 2.14
CA SER A 138 19.73 3.17 0.89
C SER A 138 18.85 2.92 -0.33
N ILE A 139 17.63 3.47 -0.32
CA ILE A 139 16.70 3.37 -1.45
C ILE A 139 17.13 4.39 -2.52
N ARG A 140 17.40 3.90 -3.73
CA ARG A 140 17.76 4.75 -4.87
C ARG A 140 16.61 5.70 -5.23
N PHE A 141 16.90 6.98 -5.18
CA PHE A 141 16.08 8.06 -5.71
C PHE A 141 16.61 8.37 -7.11
N HIS A 142 15.92 7.89 -8.14
CA HIS A 142 16.20 8.23 -9.54
C HIS A 142 14.93 8.82 -10.13
N GLU A 143 14.88 10.15 -10.24
CA GLU A 143 13.72 10.88 -10.76
C GLU A 143 14.14 12.05 -11.61
N GLU A 144 13.30 12.36 -12.59
CA GLU A 144 13.45 13.50 -13.48
C GLU A 144 12.34 14.51 -13.21
N PHE A 145 12.72 15.74 -12.89
CA PHE A 145 11.79 16.83 -12.69
C PHE A 145 12.03 17.95 -13.68
N LYS A 146 10.93 18.49 -14.24
CA LYS A 146 10.94 19.83 -14.81
C LYS A 146 10.89 20.83 -13.67
N VAL A 147 11.81 21.79 -13.66
CA VAL A 147 11.90 22.82 -12.63
C VAL A 147 11.74 24.19 -13.23
N ASP A 148 11.39 25.19 -12.41
CA ASP A 148 11.35 26.57 -12.87
C ASP A 148 12.71 26.99 -13.45
N SER A 149 12.70 27.79 -14.53
CA SER A 149 13.94 28.17 -15.22
C SER A 149 14.95 28.86 -14.30
N GLN A 150 14.49 29.58 -13.27
CA GLN A 150 15.38 30.19 -12.26
C GLN A 150 16.04 29.14 -11.38
N VAL A 151 15.33 28.09 -10.98
CA VAL A 151 15.87 26.96 -10.20
C VAL A 151 16.92 26.22 -11.03
N PHE A 152 16.65 25.96 -12.31
CA PHE A 152 17.63 25.34 -13.21
C PHE A 152 18.90 26.19 -13.35
N LYS A 153 18.76 27.50 -13.56
CA LYS A 153 19.89 28.45 -13.60
C LYS A 153 20.69 28.44 -12.29
N ASN A 154 20.01 28.41 -11.15
CA ASN A 154 20.65 28.36 -9.84
C ASN A 154 21.45 27.07 -9.66
N LEU A 155 20.87 25.90 -9.93
CA LEU A 155 21.59 24.62 -9.86
C LEU A 155 22.79 24.60 -10.83
N LYS A 156 22.66 25.20 -12.01
CA LYS A 156 23.80 25.36 -12.94
C LYS A 156 24.91 26.21 -12.34
N ILE A 157 24.56 27.30 -11.63
CA ILE A 157 25.54 28.14 -10.91
C ILE A 157 26.19 27.37 -9.77
N PHE A 158 25.40 26.62 -8.99
CA PHE A 158 25.91 25.85 -7.87
C PHE A 158 26.87 24.77 -8.33
N LYS A 159 26.68 24.16 -9.51
CA LYS A 159 27.61 23.19 -10.11
C LYS A 159 28.80 23.81 -10.87
N ARG A 160 28.99 25.14 -10.88
CA ARG A 160 30.12 25.74 -11.60
C ARG A 160 31.45 25.37 -10.95
N SER A 161 32.51 25.38 -11.76
CA SER A 161 33.90 25.29 -11.30
C SER A 161 34.16 26.27 -10.14
N PRO A 162 34.86 25.86 -9.08
CA PRO A 162 35.69 24.65 -8.97
C PRO A 162 34.98 23.38 -8.45
N LYS A 163 33.65 23.37 -8.34
CA LYS A 163 32.90 22.24 -7.76
C LYS A 163 33.08 20.95 -8.58
N LYS A 164 33.36 19.83 -7.91
CA LYS A 164 33.62 18.49 -8.47
C LYS A 164 32.88 17.39 -7.69
N GLU A 165 33.03 16.15 -8.13
CA GLU A 165 32.48 14.97 -7.44
C GLU A 165 32.90 14.92 -5.96
N GLY A 166 31.96 14.60 -5.09
CA GLY A 166 32.10 14.66 -3.64
C GLY A 166 31.70 16.00 -3.01
N ASP A 167 31.75 17.11 -3.75
CA ASP A 167 31.40 18.43 -3.21
C ASP A 167 29.88 18.62 -3.10
N GLU A 168 29.43 19.23 -2.01
CA GLU A 168 28.02 19.54 -1.78
C GLU A 168 27.48 20.56 -2.78
N ILE A 169 26.27 20.34 -3.33
CA ILE A 169 25.57 21.31 -4.17
C ILE A 169 25.22 22.57 -3.38
N PHE A 170 24.90 22.41 -2.09
CA PHE A 170 24.50 23.49 -1.20
C PHE A 170 25.55 23.77 -0.12
N ASP A 171 26.77 24.14 -0.54
CA ASP A 171 27.95 24.36 0.32
C ASP A 171 27.82 25.46 1.39
N ARG A 172 26.74 26.25 1.36
CA ARG A 172 26.45 27.31 2.36
C ARG A 172 25.17 27.05 3.13
N LEU A 173 24.69 25.82 3.15
CA LEU A 173 23.41 25.43 3.75
C LEU A 173 23.55 24.15 4.58
N THR A 174 23.12 24.22 5.83
CA THR A 174 22.91 23.02 6.67
C THR A 174 21.44 22.83 7.00
N THR A 175 20.99 21.62 7.35
CA THR A 175 19.60 21.39 7.78
C THR A 175 19.22 22.20 9.00
N SER A 176 20.16 22.42 9.93
CA SER A 176 19.97 23.27 11.11
C SER A 176 19.68 24.72 10.71
N SER A 177 20.47 25.28 9.78
CA SER A 177 20.26 26.64 9.28
C SER A 177 18.92 26.79 8.53
N LEU A 178 18.54 25.78 7.74
CA LEU A 178 17.27 25.74 7.02
C LEU A 178 16.07 25.69 7.98
N ASN A 179 16.11 24.81 8.99
CA ASN A 179 15.04 24.72 9.99
C ASN A 179 14.93 25.97 10.86
N LYS A 180 16.06 26.62 11.19
CA LYS A 180 16.06 27.92 11.88
C LYS A 180 15.34 28.99 11.07
N HIS A 181 15.60 29.06 9.76
CA HIS A 181 14.89 29.97 8.86
C HIS A 181 13.39 29.65 8.79
N LEU A 182 13.02 28.38 8.64
CA LEU A 182 11.60 27.97 8.60
C LEU A 182 10.85 28.30 9.89
N SER A 183 11.50 28.16 11.05
CA SER A 183 10.89 28.48 12.35
C SER A 183 10.50 29.95 12.50
N ASN A 184 11.09 30.86 11.72
CA ASN A 184 10.72 32.27 11.71
C ASN A 184 9.35 32.52 11.05
N TYR A 185 8.90 31.64 10.15
CA TYR A 185 7.56 31.75 9.56
C TYR A 185 6.48 31.22 10.50
N MET A 186 6.77 30.14 11.21
CA MET A 186 5.81 29.42 12.02
C MET A 186 6.54 28.66 13.12
N ASN A 187 6.14 28.86 14.38
CA ASN A 187 6.77 28.22 15.52
C ASN A 187 6.71 26.68 15.39
N GLY A 188 7.87 26.03 15.48
CA GLY A 188 8.04 24.59 15.33
C GLY A 188 8.00 24.08 13.88
N LEU A 189 8.04 24.96 12.89
CA LEU A 189 8.13 24.56 11.48
C LEU A 189 9.53 24.02 11.14
N THR A 190 9.54 22.83 10.53
CA THR A 190 10.76 22.18 10.03
C THR A 190 10.51 21.63 8.62
N ALA A 191 11.57 21.31 7.90
CA ALA A 191 11.49 20.69 6.57
C ALA A 191 10.64 19.40 6.55
N LYS A 192 10.60 18.65 7.66
CA LYS A 192 9.77 17.44 7.77
C LYS A 192 8.27 17.73 7.63
N VAL A 193 7.82 18.90 8.10
CA VAL A 193 6.40 19.27 8.10
C VAL A 193 5.87 19.39 6.66
N PHE A 194 6.70 19.86 5.71
CA PHE A 194 6.32 19.96 4.29
C PHE A 194 5.91 18.61 3.71
N ARG A 195 6.63 17.52 4.01
CA ARG A 195 6.26 16.18 3.50
C ARG A 195 4.90 15.71 4.03
N THR A 196 4.59 15.98 5.30
CA THR A 196 3.29 15.66 5.90
C THR A 196 2.18 16.56 5.32
N TYR A 197 2.44 17.86 5.17
CA TYR A 197 1.53 18.81 4.55
C TYR A 197 1.21 18.41 3.11
N ASN A 198 2.21 18.22 2.26
CA ASN A 198 2.03 17.87 0.85
C ASN A 198 1.29 16.55 0.68
N ALA A 199 1.63 15.52 1.47
CA ALA A 199 0.95 14.24 1.41
C ALA A 199 -0.54 14.36 1.79
N SER A 200 -0.85 15.06 2.87
CA SER A 200 -2.23 15.26 3.34
C SER A 200 -3.01 16.20 2.44
N TRP A 201 -2.39 17.26 1.93
CA TRP A 201 -3.00 18.21 1.00
C TRP A 201 -3.38 17.55 -0.32
N VAL A 202 -2.48 16.75 -0.90
CA VAL A 202 -2.78 16.00 -2.14
C VAL A 202 -3.88 14.99 -1.91
N MET A 203 -3.85 14.24 -0.80
CA MET A 203 -4.94 13.33 -0.46
C MET A 203 -6.27 14.08 -0.30
N SER A 204 -6.29 15.19 0.42
CA SER A 204 -7.48 16.02 0.62
C SER A 204 -8.04 16.57 -0.70
N SER A 205 -7.16 17.02 -1.60
CA SER A 205 -7.55 17.55 -2.91
C SER A 205 -8.17 16.44 -3.77
N LEU A 206 -7.53 15.27 -3.82
CA LEU A 206 -8.05 14.11 -4.54
C LEU A 206 -9.40 13.64 -3.99
N LEU A 207 -9.57 13.62 -2.67
CA LEU A 207 -10.83 13.25 -2.01
C LEU A 207 -11.98 14.23 -2.29
N LYS A 208 -11.66 15.51 -2.46
CA LYS A 208 -12.64 16.55 -2.78
C LYS A 208 -13.25 16.35 -4.17
N GLU A 209 -12.41 15.99 -5.15
CA GLU A 209 -12.80 15.75 -6.54
C GLU A 209 -13.35 14.34 -6.80
N MET A 210 -13.14 13.41 -5.86
CA MET A 210 -13.48 12.01 -6.02
C MET A 210 -15.00 11.77 -6.08
N LYS A 211 -15.41 10.98 -7.08
CA LYS A 211 -16.78 10.45 -7.25
C LYS A 211 -16.72 8.92 -7.24
N SER A 212 -16.56 8.35 -6.04
CA SER A 212 -16.40 6.91 -5.87
C SER A 212 -17.76 6.24 -5.69
N GLU A 213 -18.10 5.33 -6.60
CA GLU A 213 -19.38 4.62 -6.67
C GLU A 213 -19.14 3.11 -6.79
N GLY A 214 -20.22 2.33 -6.85
CA GLY A 214 -20.13 0.87 -6.99
C GLY A 214 -19.84 0.14 -5.68
N THR A 215 -19.20 -1.02 -5.82
CA THR A 215 -18.95 -1.98 -4.75
C THR A 215 -17.85 -1.52 -3.79
N ILE A 216 -17.82 -2.06 -2.57
CA ILE A 216 -16.76 -1.77 -1.59
C ILE A 216 -15.34 -2.00 -2.18
N PRO A 217 -15.04 -3.09 -2.91
CA PRO A 217 -13.74 -3.28 -3.55
C PRO A 217 -13.35 -2.18 -4.55
N GLU A 218 -14.30 -1.68 -5.35
CA GLU A 218 -14.04 -0.58 -6.30
C GLU A 218 -13.72 0.71 -5.56
N LYS A 219 -14.49 1.03 -4.52
CA LYS A 219 -14.22 2.20 -3.67
C LYS A 219 -12.87 2.10 -2.95
N VAL A 220 -12.49 0.91 -2.49
CA VAL A 220 -11.16 0.67 -1.90
C VAL A 220 -10.04 0.87 -2.93
N LYS A 221 -10.23 0.43 -4.18
CA LYS A 221 -9.31 0.68 -5.28
C LYS A 221 -9.16 2.19 -5.56
N ASP A 222 -10.26 2.95 -5.55
CA ASP A 222 -10.21 4.41 -5.72
C ASP A 222 -9.39 5.10 -4.63
N TYR A 223 -9.60 4.69 -3.37
CA TYR A 223 -8.78 5.16 -2.25
C TYR A 223 -7.30 4.80 -2.43
N ASN A 224 -7.01 3.55 -2.81
CA ASN A 224 -5.64 3.09 -3.04
C ASN A 224 -4.98 3.85 -4.18
N ASN A 225 -5.71 4.17 -5.26
CA ASN A 225 -5.23 5.01 -6.35
C ASN A 225 -4.88 6.43 -5.88
N ALA A 226 -5.70 7.03 -5.02
CA ALA A 226 -5.39 8.33 -4.43
C ALA A 226 -4.14 8.27 -3.54
N ASN A 227 -4.05 7.26 -2.67
CA ASN A 227 -2.87 7.03 -1.84
C ASN A 227 -1.61 6.71 -2.66
N ARG A 228 -1.75 6.04 -3.81
CA ARG A 228 -0.65 5.76 -4.75
C ARG A 228 -0.06 7.06 -5.29
N LYS A 229 -0.89 8.02 -5.69
CA LYS A 229 -0.43 9.36 -6.10
C LYS A 229 0.37 10.05 -4.98
N VAL A 230 -0.10 9.97 -3.74
CA VAL A 230 0.62 10.51 -2.57
C VAL A 230 1.94 9.78 -2.33
N ALA A 231 1.95 8.45 -2.44
CA ALA A 231 3.15 7.65 -2.27
C ALA A 231 4.21 7.94 -3.35
N ILE A 232 3.79 8.15 -4.60
CA ILE A 232 4.67 8.55 -5.70
C ILE A 232 5.27 9.93 -5.42
N LEU A 233 4.45 10.92 -5.01
CA LEU A 233 4.94 12.25 -4.62
C LEU A 233 6.03 12.16 -3.54
N CYS A 234 5.83 11.29 -2.55
CA CYS A 234 6.79 11.12 -1.45
C CYS A 234 7.95 10.18 -1.79
N ASN A 235 8.01 9.66 -3.01
CA ASN A 235 8.91 8.61 -3.48
C ASN A 235 9.00 7.41 -2.51
N HIS A 236 7.84 6.90 -2.09
CA HIS A 236 7.72 5.68 -1.28
C HIS A 236 7.72 4.45 -2.18
N LYS A 237 8.86 4.18 -2.80
CA LYS A 237 9.09 2.95 -3.59
C LYS A 237 9.40 1.76 -2.68
N ARG A 238 9.09 0.56 -3.16
CA ARG A 238 9.55 -0.71 -2.60
C ARG A 238 9.95 -1.65 -3.73
N THR A 239 10.83 -2.60 -3.43
CA THR A 239 11.08 -3.71 -4.34
C THR A 239 9.83 -4.58 -4.46
N VAL A 240 9.60 -5.12 -5.66
CA VAL A 240 8.53 -6.10 -5.87
C VAL A 240 8.87 -7.34 -5.03
N ALA A 241 7.92 -7.78 -4.21
CA ALA A 241 8.13 -8.95 -3.36
C ALA A 241 8.39 -10.20 -4.21
N GLY A 242 9.35 -11.05 -3.80
CA GLY A 242 9.72 -12.24 -4.58
C GLY A 242 8.55 -13.20 -4.88
N GLY A 243 7.56 -13.29 -3.97
CA GLY A 243 6.36 -14.09 -4.17
C GLY A 243 5.24 -13.43 -4.98
N HIS A 244 5.44 -12.22 -5.50
CA HIS A 244 4.39 -11.45 -6.17
C HIS A 244 3.87 -12.16 -7.43
N ALA A 245 4.76 -12.64 -8.30
CA ALA A 245 4.38 -13.32 -9.54
C ALA A 245 3.53 -14.57 -9.28
N ALA A 246 3.99 -15.45 -8.39
CA ALA A 246 3.24 -16.66 -8.00
C ALA A 246 1.89 -16.33 -7.36
N GLN A 247 1.77 -15.19 -6.65
CA GLN A 247 0.50 -14.76 -6.11
C GLN A 247 -0.46 -14.25 -7.19
N MET A 248 0.04 -13.49 -8.16
CA MET A 248 -0.75 -13.01 -9.29
C MET A 248 -1.22 -14.15 -10.18
N GLU A 249 -0.36 -15.14 -10.41
CA GLU A 249 -0.72 -16.40 -11.10
C GLU A 249 -1.87 -17.11 -10.38
N LYS A 250 -1.74 -17.35 -9.05
CA LYS A 250 -2.83 -17.94 -8.25
C LYS A 250 -4.14 -17.15 -8.31
N MET A 251 -4.08 -15.81 -8.39
CA MET A 251 -5.28 -14.98 -8.57
C MET A 251 -5.87 -15.16 -9.96
N GLY A 252 -5.02 -15.20 -10.99
CA GLY A 252 -5.40 -15.51 -12.37
C GLY A 252 -6.07 -16.87 -12.52
N ASP A 253 -5.50 -17.93 -11.94
CA ASP A 253 -6.07 -19.28 -11.98
C ASP A 253 -7.43 -19.37 -11.30
N ARG A 254 -7.62 -18.66 -10.18
CA ARG A 254 -8.94 -18.56 -9.54
C ARG A 254 -9.96 -17.84 -10.43
N ILE A 255 -9.55 -16.81 -11.17
CA ILE A 255 -10.42 -16.14 -12.13
C ILE A 255 -10.75 -17.08 -13.29
N LYS A 256 -9.79 -17.84 -13.82
CA LYS A 256 -10.03 -18.87 -14.85
C LYS A 256 -10.99 -19.95 -14.37
N ALA A 257 -10.86 -20.41 -13.13
CA ALA A 257 -11.80 -21.35 -12.52
C ALA A 257 -13.25 -20.81 -12.48
N LEU A 258 -13.43 -19.52 -12.16
CA LEU A 258 -14.75 -18.88 -12.20
C LEU A 258 -15.29 -18.76 -13.62
N TYR A 259 -14.46 -18.44 -14.61
CA TYR A 259 -14.89 -18.45 -16.02
C TYR A 259 -15.25 -19.84 -16.51
N TYR A 260 -14.53 -20.87 -16.08
CA TYR A 260 -14.89 -22.23 -16.39
C TYR A 260 -16.25 -22.61 -15.78
N GLN A 261 -16.52 -22.18 -14.55
CA GLN A 261 -17.83 -22.35 -13.93
C GLN A 261 -18.94 -21.60 -14.69
N GLU A 262 -18.69 -20.36 -15.11
CA GLU A 262 -19.58 -19.55 -15.97
C GLU A 262 -19.87 -20.29 -17.28
N TYR A 263 -18.84 -20.83 -17.93
CA TYR A 263 -18.95 -21.63 -19.15
C TYR A 263 -19.81 -22.88 -18.94
N ARG A 264 -19.57 -23.66 -17.88
CA ARG A 264 -20.37 -24.85 -17.57
C ARG A 264 -21.85 -24.52 -17.45
N ILE A 265 -22.19 -23.47 -16.70
CA ILE A 265 -23.58 -23.03 -16.53
C ILE A 265 -24.20 -22.63 -17.87
N LYS A 266 -23.47 -21.89 -18.70
CA LYS A 266 -23.93 -21.50 -20.03
C LYS A 266 -24.16 -22.70 -20.94
N GLN A 267 -23.33 -23.74 -20.87
CA GLN A 267 -23.55 -24.99 -21.61
C GLN A 267 -24.78 -25.75 -21.09
N MET A 268 -25.02 -25.79 -19.78
CA MET A 268 -26.24 -26.36 -19.19
C MET A 268 -27.50 -25.60 -19.64
N MET A 269 -27.42 -24.28 -19.81
CA MET A 269 -28.53 -23.50 -20.38
C MET A 269 -28.82 -23.90 -21.83
N LEU A 270 -27.80 -24.19 -22.64
CA LEU A 270 -27.97 -24.68 -24.02
C LEU A 270 -28.56 -26.09 -24.07
N ASP A 271 -28.25 -26.93 -23.09
CA ASP A 271 -28.87 -28.26 -22.96
C ASP A 271 -30.37 -28.16 -22.68
N LEU A 272 -30.80 -27.17 -21.87
CA LEU A 272 -32.22 -26.90 -21.59
C LEU A 272 -32.94 -26.19 -22.75
N ASP A 273 -32.34 -25.15 -23.35
CA ASP A 273 -32.91 -24.42 -24.49
C ASP A 273 -31.83 -24.11 -25.55
N PRO A 274 -31.70 -24.98 -26.58
CA PRO A 274 -30.76 -24.76 -27.68
C PRO A 274 -31.01 -23.46 -28.48
N LYS A 275 -32.23 -22.89 -28.42
CA LYS A 275 -32.54 -21.63 -29.13
C LYS A 275 -31.82 -20.44 -28.52
N LEU A 276 -31.33 -20.54 -27.27
CA LEU A 276 -30.54 -19.49 -26.63
C LEU A 276 -29.25 -19.18 -27.40
N LYS A 277 -28.66 -20.16 -28.12
CA LYS A 277 -27.47 -19.93 -28.96
C LYS A 277 -27.74 -18.87 -30.04
N LYS A 278 -28.94 -18.88 -30.63
CA LYS A 278 -29.35 -17.86 -31.62
C LYS A 278 -29.70 -16.53 -30.97
N LYS A 279 -30.29 -16.54 -29.77
CA LYS A 279 -30.74 -15.33 -29.06
C LYS A 279 -29.58 -14.52 -28.46
N LYS A 280 -28.61 -15.17 -27.81
CA LYS A 280 -27.49 -14.51 -27.11
C LYS A 280 -26.17 -14.51 -27.91
N GLY A 281 -26.13 -15.21 -29.05
CA GLY A 281 -24.96 -15.30 -29.92
C GLY A 281 -23.95 -16.36 -29.47
N GLU A 282 -23.18 -16.90 -30.42
CA GLU A 282 -22.24 -18.00 -30.17
C GLU A 282 -21.09 -17.61 -29.22
N ALA A 283 -20.59 -16.37 -29.33
CA ALA A 283 -19.53 -15.86 -28.48
C ALA A 283 -19.91 -15.83 -26.99
N TYR A 284 -21.20 -15.68 -26.65
CA TYR A 284 -21.66 -15.69 -25.25
C TYR A 284 -21.38 -17.04 -24.57
N PHE A 285 -21.46 -18.14 -25.31
CA PHE A 285 -21.31 -19.52 -24.83
C PHE A 285 -19.90 -20.09 -25.00
N ALA A 286 -19.00 -19.37 -25.67
CA ALA A 286 -17.63 -19.79 -25.86
C ALA A 286 -16.83 -19.74 -24.56
N LEU A 287 -15.77 -20.57 -24.48
CA LEU A 287 -14.73 -20.43 -23.46
C LEU A 287 -14.07 -19.06 -23.62
N LYS A 288 -13.73 -18.42 -22.49
CA LYS A 288 -12.99 -17.15 -22.53
C LYS A 288 -11.54 -17.39 -22.91
N GLU A 289 -10.94 -16.37 -23.50
CA GLU A 289 -9.53 -16.36 -23.90
C GLU A 289 -8.60 -16.76 -22.74
N GLY A 290 -7.60 -17.60 -23.03
CA GLY A 290 -6.66 -18.14 -22.03
C GLY A 290 -7.13 -19.38 -21.27
N ILE A 291 -8.26 -19.98 -21.69
CA ILE A 291 -8.76 -21.29 -21.24
C ILE A 291 -8.88 -22.21 -22.46
N ASP A 292 -7.95 -23.15 -22.58
CA ASP A 292 -7.93 -24.17 -23.63
C ASP A 292 -8.33 -25.56 -23.09
N ASP A 293 -8.42 -26.54 -24.00
CA ASP A 293 -8.80 -27.91 -23.66
C ASP A 293 -7.80 -28.58 -22.69
N GLU A 294 -6.53 -28.19 -22.75
CA GLU A 294 -5.48 -28.68 -21.84
C GLU A 294 -5.68 -28.16 -20.42
N TRP A 295 -5.91 -26.85 -20.26
CA TRP A 295 -6.26 -26.23 -19.00
C TRP A 295 -7.56 -26.80 -18.43
N VAL A 296 -8.59 -27.00 -19.26
CA VAL A 296 -9.87 -27.58 -18.82
C VAL A 296 -9.66 -28.99 -18.28
N LYS A 297 -8.88 -29.83 -18.96
CA LYS A 297 -8.55 -31.17 -18.49
C LYS A 297 -7.82 -31.11 -17.15
N GLY A 298 -6.75 -30.31 -17.06
CA GLY A 298 -5.98 -30.17 -15.82
C GLY A 298 -6.82 -29.64 -14.66
N HIS A 299 -7.71 -28.68 -14.91
CA HIS A 299 -8.61 -28.14 -13.90
C HIS A 299 -9.65 -29.16 -13.43
N GLN A 300 -10.27 -29.91 -14.34
CA GLN A 300 -11.20 -30.99 -14.00
C GLN A 300 -10.51 -32.10 -13.18
N ASP A 301 -9.32 -32.51 -13.57
CA ASP A 301 -8.54 -33.51 -12.85
C ASP A 301 -8.18 -33.00 -11.44
N ALA A 302 -7.81 -31.73 -11.30
CA ALA A 302 -7.59 -31.09 -10.01
C ALA A 302 -8.88 -31.01 -9.15
N MET A 303 -10.05 -30.77 -9.74
CA MET A 303 -11.33 -30.78 -9.02
C MET A 303 -11.68 -32.18 -8.47
N VAL A 304 -11.39 -33.24 -9.23
CA VAL A 304 -11.56 -34.63 -8.79
C VAL A 304 -10.66 -34.92 -7.60
N GLU A 305 -9.37 -34.59 -7.69
CA GLU A 305 -8.43 -34.79 -6.59
C GLU A 305 -8.80 -33.96 -5.36
N GLU A 306 -9.26 -32.72 -5.52
CA GLU A 306 -9.76 -31.91 -4.41
C GLU A 306 -10.99 -32.56 -3.74
N GLN A 307 -11.87 -33.21 -4.51
CA GLN A 307 -12.99 -33.97 -3.97
C GLN A 307 -12.53 -35.21 -3.20
N ARG A 308 -11.56 -35.98 -3.73
CA ARG A 308 -10.96 -37.13 -3.02
C ARG A 308 -10.36 -36.69 -1.68
N GLU A 309 -9.59 -35.61 -1.68
CA GLU A 309 -8.95 -35.07 -0.47
C GLU A 309 -9.98 -34.57 0.55
N LYS A 310 -11.05 -33.89 0.12
CA LYS A 310 -12.15 -33.49 1.01
C LYS A 310 -12.84 -34.69 1.64
N ILE A 311 -13.07 -35.75 0.87
CA ILE A 311 -13.67 -36.99 1.37
C ILE A 311 -12.77 -37.63 2.43
N ARG A 312 -11.46 -37.77 2.15
CA ARG A 312 -10.47 -38.31 3.08
C ARG A 312 -10.41 -37.53 4.39
N LYS A 313 -10.24 -36.21 4.32
CA LYS A 313 -10.19 -35.33 5.51
C LYS A 313 -11.48 -35.37 6.32
N LYS A 314 -12.63 -35.43 5.66
CA LYS A 314 -13.91 -35.56 6.35
C LYS A 314 -14.02 -36.91 7.05
N PHE A 315 -13.61 -37.99 6.40
CA PHE A 315 -13.60 -39.32 6.98
C PHE A 315 -12.68 -39.41 8.22
N GLU A 316 -11.46 -38.85 8.13
CA GLU A 316 -10.54 -38.76 9.27
C GLU A 316 -11.16 -37.99 10.44
N LYS A 317 -11.73 -36.81 10.18
CA LYS A 317 -12.37 -35.99 11.21
C LYS A 317 -13.60 -36.67 11.85
N ASP A 318 -14.39 -37.37 11.05
CA ASP A 318 -15.54 -38.15 11.54
C ASP A 318 -15.04 -39.30 12.45
N ASN A 319 -13.94 -39.97 12.09
CA ASN A 319 -13.32 -41.01 12.92
C ASN A 319 -12.75 -40.46 14.24
N GLU A 320 -12.02 -39.34 14.20
CA GLU A 320 -11.53 -38.68 15.43
C GLU A 320 -12.68 -38.38 16.40
N LYS A 321 -13.83 -37.92 15.87
CA LYS A 321 -15.02 -37.65 16.66
C LYS A 321 -15.61 -38.94 17.26
N LEU A 322 -15.70 -40.01 16.49
CA LEU A 322 -16.19 -41.31 16.98
C LEU A 322 -15.32 -41.85 18.11
N VAL A 323 -13.99 -41.78 17.96
CA VAL A 323 -13.04 -42.20 18.99
C VAL A 323 -13.19 -41.35 20.26
N ALA A 324 -13.34 -40.03 20.12
CA ALA A 324 -13.58 -39.14 21.26
C ALA A 324 -14.90 -39.42 22.00
N GLU A 325 -15.92 -39.91 21.28
CA GLU A 325 -17.21 -40.34 21.84
C GLU A 325 -17.20 -41.80 22.37
N GLY A 326 -16.03 -42.44 22.43
CA GLY A 326 -15.85 -43.81 22.91
C GLY A 326 -16.34 -44.89 21.93
N GLN A 327 -16.61 -44.51 20.67
CA GLN A 327 -17.00 -45.41 19.60
C GLN A 327 -15.78 -45.87 18.78
N LYS A 328 -15.94 -46.94 18.01
CA LYS A 328 -14.90 -47.45 17.10
C LYS A 328 -14.87 -46.63 15.82
N GLU A 329 -13.69 -46.53 15.21
CA GLU A 329 -13.50 -45.94 13.88
C GLU A 329 -14.35 -46.65 12.81
N MET A 330 -14.77 -45.89 11.80
CA MET A 330 -15.43 -46.43 10.61
C MET A 330 -14.48 -47.33 9.83
N LYS A 331 -15.04 -48.34 9.16
CA LYS A 331 -14.26 -49.31 8.39
C LYS A 331 -13.65 -48.63 7.15
N PRO A 332 -12.45 -49.05 6.68
CA PRO A 332 -11.85 -48.55 5.44
C PRO A 332 -12.78 -48.66 4.22
N LYS A 333 -13.64 -49.69 4.17
CA LYS A 333 -14.65 -49.86 3.12
C LYS A 333 -15.62 -48.69 3.01
N GLU A 334 -15.90 -47.99 4.12
CA GLU A 334 -16.78 -46.82 4.11
C GLU A 334 -16.07 -45.61 3.49
N LEU A 335 -14.74 -45.50 3.63
CA LEU A 335 -13.97 -44.51 2.88
C LEU A 335 -14.00 -44.82 1.37
N ASP A 336 -13.83 -46.08 0.98
CA ASP A 336 -13.93 -46.50 -0.43
C ASP A 336 -15.32 -46.19 -1.02
N GLU A 337 -16.39 -46.45 -0.27
CA GLU A 337 -17.76 -46.10 -0.69
C GLU A 337 -17.94 -44.59 -0.84
N ARG A 338 -17.38 -43.77 0.06
CA ARG A 338 -17.41 -42.32 -0.07
C ARG A 338 -16.59 -41.83 -1.26
N LEU A 339 -15.45 -42.46 -1.55
CA LEU A 339 -14.57 -42.12 -2.68
C LEU A 339 -15.21 -42.37 -4.05
N LYS A 340 -16.19 -43.27 -4.16
CA LYS A 340 -16.97 -43.47 -5.40
C LYS A 340 -17.56 -42.17 -5.95
N ALA A 341 -17.95 -41.24 -5.09
CA ALA A 341 -18.47 -39.94 -5.54
C ALA A 341 -17.43 -39.12 -6.32
N ALA A 342 -16.14 -39.29 -6.03
CA ALA A 342 -15.06 -38.65 -6.79
C ALA A 342 -14.75 -39.40 -8.09
N ASP A 343 -14.84 -40.73 -8.07
CA ASP A 343 -14.70 -41.55 -9.29
C ASP A 343 -15.84 -41.27 -10.29
N GLU A 344 -17.08 -41.16 -9.80
CA GLU A 344 -18.25 -40.74 -10.60
C GLU A 344 -18.04 -39.35 -11.23
N LEU A 345 -17.44 -38.40 -10.49
CA LEU A 345 -17.11 -37.09 -11.04
C LEU A 345 -16.04 -37.20 -12.14
N ALA A 346 -15.03 -38.05 -11.96
CA ALA A 346 -13.97 -38.26 -12.95
C ALA A 346 -14.52 -38.84 -14.26
N ASP A 347 -15.39 -39.85 -14.15
CA ASP A 347 -16.07 -40.45 -15.30
C ASP A 347 -16.98 -39.45 -16.00
N LYS A 348 -17.72 -38.65 -15.23
CA LYS A 348 -18.54 -37.56 -15.78
C LYS A 348 -17.71 -36.56 -16.58
N PHE A 349 -16.60 -36.07 -16.05
CA PHE A 349 -15.74 -35.13 -16.78
C PHE A 349 -15.10 -35.76 -18.02
N LYS A 350 -14.76 -37.05 -17.97
CA LYS A 350 -14.27 -37.80 -19.13
C LYS A 350 -15.33 -37.88 -20.23
N ASP A 351 -16.59 -38.14 -19.86
CA ASP A 351 -17.71 -38.19 -20.80
C ASP A 351 -18.06 -36.82 -21.39
N GLU A 352 -18.08 -35.76 -20.59
CA GLU A 352 -18.30 -34.39 -21.05
C GLU A 352 -17.25 -33.95 -22.07
N ARG A 353 -15.96 -34.27 -21.83
CA ARG A 353 -14.86 -34.00 -22.77
C ARG A 353 -15.02 -34.78 -24.07
N LYS A 354 -15.42 -36.06 -23.98
CA LYS A 354 -15.62 -36.93 -25.15
C LYS A 354 -16.81 -36.48 -26.02
N ARG A 355 -17.94 -36.14 -25.38
CA ARG A 355 -19.18 -35.74 -26.06
C ARG A 355 -19.22 -34.26 -26.43
N LYS A 356 -18.31 -33.45 -25.89
CA LYS A 356 -18.33 -31.97 -25.96
C LYS A 356 -19.69 -31.39 -25.56
N LYS A 357 -20.37 -32.04 -24.62
CA LYS A 357 -21.71 -31.70 -24.15
C LYS A 357 -21.72 -31.72 -22.62
N ILE A 358 -22.28 -30.68 -22.02
CA ILE A 358 -22.49 -30.56 -20.58
C ILE A 358 -24.00 -30.58 -20.34
N GLU A 359 -24.47 -31.60 -19.63
CA GLU A 359 -25.89 -31.79 -19.33
C GLU A 359 -26.33 -30.94 -18.14
N ALA A 360 -27.57 -30.47 -18.15
CA ALA A 360 -28.12 -29.65 -17.08
C ALA A 360 -28.26 -30.44 -15.77
N GLU A 361 -27.59 -29.96 -14.72
CA GLU A 361 -27.56 -30.61 -13.41
C GLU A 361 -28.09 -29.72 -12.28
N GLY A 362 -28.54 -30.35 -11.18
CA GLY A 362 -29.04 -29.68 -9.98
C GLY A 362 -30.51 -29.98 -9.66
N LYS A 363 -30.99 -29.51 -8.50
CA LYS A 363 -32.40 -29.69 -8.09
C LYS A 363 -33.31 -28.80 -8.93
N SER A 364 -34.02 -29.42 -9.88
CA SER A 364 -34.94 -28.77 -10.83
C SER A 364 -34.24 -27.63 -11.60
N PRO A 365 -33.32 -27.96 -12.53
CA PRO A 365 -32.57 -26.95 -13.28
C PRO A 365 -33.52 -26.13 -14.15
N SER A 366 -33.32 -24.81 -14.16
CA SER A 366 -34.09 -23.87 -14.99
C SER A 366 -33.18 -22.75 -15.48
N ILE A 367 -33.55 -22.13 -16.60
CA ILE A 367 -32.83 -20.99 -17.16
C ILE A 367 -32.72 -19.87 -16.13
N ASP A 368 -33.82 -19.52 -15.45
CA ASP A 368 -33.84 -18.45 -14.43
C ASP A 368 -32.85 -18.71 -13.28
N LYS A 369 -32.73 -19.97 -12.82
CA LYS A 369 -31.77 -20.33 -11.77
C LYS A 369 -30.33 -20.18 -12.25
N PHE A 370 -30.05 -20.56 -13.49
CA PHE A 370 -28.73 -20.41 -14.08
C PHE A 370 -28.38 -18.94 -14.32
N GLU A 371 -29.33 -18.10 -14.74
CA GLU A 371 -29.11 -16.65 -14.87
C GLU A 371 -28.78 -16.00 -13.52
N GLN A 372 -29.48 -16.35 -12.44
CA GLN A 372 -29.15 -15.88 -11.09
C GLN A 372 -27.77 -16.35 -10.60
N GLN A 373 -27.34 -17.55 -11.01
CA GLN A 373 -25.99 -18.04 -10.70
C GLN A 373 -24.92 -17.29 -11.49
N LEU A 374 -25.18 -17.00 -12.77
CA LEU A 374 -24.27 -16.22 -13.62
C LEU A 374 -24.09 -14.81 -13.08
N GLU A 375 -25.17 -14.12 -12.67
CA GLU A 375 -25.08 -12.77 -12.08
C GLU A 375 -24.17 -12.74 -10.83
N LYS A 376 -24.27 -13.76 -9.97
CA LYS A 376 -23.39 -13.92 -8.80
C LYS A 376 -21.94 -14.18 -9.20
N LEU A 377 -21.71 -15.00 -10.22
CA LEU A 377 -20.37 -15.28 -10.74
C LEU A 377 -19.75 -14.04 -11.37
N ASP A 378 -20.50 -13.30 -12.17
CA ASP A 378 -20.05 -12.06 -12.83
C ASP A 378 -19.62 -11.02 -11.78
N THR A 379 -20.42 -10.84 -10.73
CA THR A 379 -20.08 -9.97 -9.60
C THR A 379 -18.80 -10.41 -8.89
N ARG A 380 -18.64 -11.73 -8.67
CA ARG A 380 -17.45 -12.29 -8.03
C ARG A 380 -16.20 -12.14 -8.90
N ILE A 381 -16.32 -12.38 -10.21
CA ILE A 381 -15.25 -12.21 -11.18
C ILE A 381 -14.81 -10.75 -11.23
N ALA A 382 -15.77 -9.81 -11.36
CA ALA A 382 -15.48 -8.38 -11.37
C ALA A 382 -14.74 -7.94 -10.10
N THR A 383 -15.17 -8.43 -8.94
CA THR A 383 -14.49 -8.20 -7.66
C THR A 383 -13.05 -8.73 -7.66
N MET A 384 -12.84 -9.98 -8.10
CA MET A 384 -11.50 -10.59 -8.12
C MET A 384 -10.57 -9.92 -9.11
N LYS A 385 -11.07 -9.50 -10.27
CA LYS A 385 -10.30 -8.69 -11.24
C LYS A 385 -9.86 -7.37 -10.65
N THR A 386 -10.80 -6.64 -10.03
CA THR A 386 -10.51 -5.35 -9.38
C THR A 386 -9.42 -5.49 -8.34
N GLN A 387 -9.47 -6.54 -7.51
CA GLN A 387 -8.43 -6.84 -6.52
C GLN A 387 -7.09 -7.22 -7.15
N SER A 388 -7.11 -7.97 -8.26
CA SER A 388 -5.90 -8.35 -9.00
C SER A 388 -5.21 -7.12 -9.57
N GLU A 389 -5.96 -6.26 -10.25
CA GLU A 389 -5.47 -5.01 -10.82
C GLU A 389 -4.90 -4.07 -9.76
N ASP A 390 -5.63 -3.86 -8.65
CA ASP A 390 -5.18 -3.01 -7.55
C ASP A 390 -3.87 -3.55 -6.94
N ARG A 391 -3.72 -4.88 -6.84
CA ARG A 391 -2.48 -5.48 -6.33
C ARG A 391 -1.31 -5.27 -7.28
N GLU A 392 -1.51 -5.52 -8.57
CA GLU A 392 -0.49 -5.36 -9.61
C GLU A 392 -0.02 -3.90 -9.73
N GLN A 393 -0.94 -2.94 -9.73
CA GLN A 393 -0.63 -1.50 -9.82
C GLN A 393 0.19 -0.97 -8.63
N ASN A 394 0.11 -1.66 -7.49
CA ASN A 394 0.76 -1.26 -6.24
C ASN A 394 1.97 -2.14 -5.89
N LYS A 395 2.47 -2.97 -6.81
CA LYS A 395 3.57 -3.93 -6.54
C LYS A 395 4.86 -3.27 -6.10
N ASP A 396 5.18 -2.10 -6.66
CA ASP A 396 6.41 -1.33 -6.46
C ASP A 396 6.23 -0.09 -5.57
N VAL A 397 5.02 0.12 -5.02
CA VAL A 397 4.68 1.29 -4.18
C VAL A 397 4.36 0.90 -2.74
N ALA A 398 4.96 1.59 -1.78
CA ALA A 398 4.76 1.36 -0.34
C ALA A 398 3.60 2.21 0.22
N LEU A 399 2.37 1.85 -0.14
CA LEU A 399 1.13 2.54 0.29
C LEU A 399 0.94 2.65 1.81
N GLY A 400 1.47 1.69 2.59
CA GLY A 400 1.39 1.72 4.05
C GLY A 400 2.19 2.88 4.65
N THR A 401 3.35 3.20 4.06
CA THR A 401 4.24 4.25 4.55
C THR A 401 3.58 5.62 4.46
N SER A 402 2.99 5.97 3.32
CA SER A 402 2.22 7.22 3.13
C SER A 402 0.99 7.26 4.04
N LYS A 403 0.16 6.22 4.00
CA LYS A 403 -1.11 6.14 4.75
C LYS A 403 -0.93 6.28 6.27
N ILE A 404 0.09 5.66 6.85
CA ILE A 404 0.23 5.57 8.32
C ILE A 404 0.99 6.76 8.89
N ASN A 405 1.91 7.37 8.13
CA ASN A 405 2.87 8.32 8.70
C ASN A 405 2.75 9.74 8.14
N TYR A 406 2.22 9.93 6.93
CA TYR A 406 2.26 11.21 6.22
C TYR A 406 0.89 11.75 5.84
N ILE A 407 -0.09 10.89 5.60
CA ILE A 407 -1.49 11.28 5.38
C ILE A 407 -2.18 11.42 6.75
N ASP A 408 -2.87 12.54 6.97
CA ASP A 408 -3.72 12.73 8.14
C ASP A 408 -4.82 11.66 8.18
N PRO A 409 -4.88 10.81 9.23
CA PRO A 409 -5.85 9.71 9.31
C PRO A 409 -7.30 10.18 9.27
N ARG A 410 -7.59 11.45 9.61
CA ARG A 410 -8.92 12.05 9.46
C ARG A 410 -9.40 12.06 8.01
N LEU A 411 -8.50 12.17 7.03
CA LEU A 411 -8.85 12.07 5.61
C LEU A 411 -9.34 10.68 5.21
N THR A 412 -8.77 9.62 5.82
CA THR A 412 -9.28 8.25 5.64
C THR A 412 -10.66 8.09 6.28
N VAL A 413 -10.90 8.73 7.42
CA VAL A 413 -12.22 8.74 8.09
C VAL A 413 -13.26 9.47 7.23
N VAL A 414 -12.90 10.63 6.66
CA VAL A 414 -13.73 11.37 5.70
C VAL A 414 -14.11 10.47 4.52
N PHE A 415 -13.14 9.80 3.88
CA PHE A 415 -13.44 8.88 2.78
C PHE A 415 -14.40 7.76 3.22
N SER A 416 -14.13 7.13 4.37
CA SER A 416 -14.93 6.04 4.92
C SER A 416 -16.39 6.46 5.13
N LYS A 417 -16.62 7.63 5.72
CA LYS A 417 -17.97 8.18 5.94
C LYS A 417 -18.63 8.63 4.65
N LYS A 418 -17.93 9.42 3.83
CA LYS A 418 -18.44 9.99 2.56
C LYS A 418 -18.89 8.93 1.57
N PHE A 419 -18.16 7.82 1.45
CA PHE A 419 -18.47 6.76 0.47
C PHE A 419 -19.06 5.49 1.09
N ASN A 420 -19.40 5.53 2.38
CA ASN A 420 -19.96 4.41 3.15
C ASN A 420 -19.11 3.12 3.01
N VAL A 421 -17.80 3.25 3.22
CA VAL A 421 -16.86 2.12 3.22
C VAL A 421 -16.41 1.85 4.64
N PRO A 422 -16.53 0.61 5.17
CA PRO A 422 -16.14 0.33 6.54
C PRO A 422 -14.65 0.62 6.81
N ILE A 423 -14.35 1.31 7.91
CA ILE A 423 -13.00 1.80 8.23
C ILE A 423 -11.96 0.68 8.38
N GLU A 424 -12.40 -0.53 8.73
CA GLU A 424 -11.57 -1.73 8.81
C GLU A 424 -11.00 -2.17 7.46
N ARG A 425 -11.55 -1.69 6.34
CA ARG A 425 -10.96 -1.87 5.00
C ARG A 425 -9.64 -1.10 4.86
N PHE A 426 -9.44 -0.04 5.64
CA PHE A 426 -8.26 0.82 5.56
C PHE A 426 -7.32 0.66 6.75
N PHE A 427 -7.86 0.47 7.95
CA PHE A 427 -7.09 0.34 9.18
C PHE A 427 -7.34 -1.03 9.85
N SER A 428 -6.27 -1.77 10.11
CA SER A 428 -6.31 -2.97 10.95
C SER A 428 -6.76 -2.61 12.37
N LYS A 429 -7.08 -3.61 13.20
CA LYS A 429 -7.45 -3.40 14.62
C LYS A 429 -6.45 -2.48 15.35
N THR A 430 -5.17 -2.80 15.28
CA THR A 430 -4.09 -2.01 15.91
C THR A 430 -4.01 -0.58 15.35
N LEU A 431 -4.26 -0.38 14.06
CA LEU A 431 -4.26 0.96 13.47
C LEU A 431 -5.50 1.78 13.88
N ARG A 432 -6.66 1.12 14.06
CA ARG A 432 -7.86 1.77 14.58
C ARG A 432 -7.67 2.22 16.03
N GLU A 433 -6.98 1.42 16.85
CA GLU A 433 -6.58 1.80 18.21
C GLU A 433 -5.60 2.99 18.19
N LYS A 434 -4.59 2.97 17.31
CA LYS A 434 -3.65 4.10 17.14
C LYS A 434 -4.36 5.39 16.72
N PHE A 435 -5.31 5.30 15.80
CA PHE A 435 -5.99 6.44 15.19
C PHE A 435 -7.39 6.68 15.77
N GLU A 436 -7.66 6.19 16.97
CA GLU A 436 -8.96 6.37 17.63
C GLU A 436 -9.34 7.85 17.76
N TRP A 437 -8.36 8.70 18.07
CA TRP A 437 -8.53 10.16 18.12
C TRP A 437 -9.04 10.74 16.81
N ALA A 438 -8.60 10.21 15.66
CA ALA A 438 -9.02 10.69 14.34
C ALA A 438 -10.42 10.18 14.00
N ILE A 439 -10.70 8.90 14.28
CA ILE A 439 -11.98 8.24 14.01
C ILE A 439 -13.12 8.94 14.76
N LYS A 440 -12.87 9.39 16.00
CA LYS A 440 -13.87 10.06 16.85
C LYS A 440 -14.01 11.56 16.60
N SER A 441 -13.08 12.22 15.90
CA SER A 441 -13.00 13.68 15.87
C SER A 441 -13.59 14.35 14.63
N VAL A 442 -13.92 13.62 13.57
CA VAL A 442 -14.34 14.21 12.29
C VAL A 442 -15.53 13.50 11.66
N ASP A 443 -16.32 14.23 10.87
CA ASP A 443 -17.38 13.73 10.00
C ASP A 443 -16.94 13.70 8.52
N GLU A 444 -17.85 13.41 7.59
CA GLU A 444 -17.62 13.38 6.15
C GLU A 444 -17.32 14.74 5.51
N ASN A 445 -17.56 15.86 6.21
CA ASN A 445 -17.39 17.22 5.71
C ASN A 445 -16.09 17.89 6.19
N TRP A 446 -15.30 17.20 7.01
CA TRP A 446 -14.04 17.73 7.52
C TRP A 446 -13.02 17.97 6.39
N GLU A 447 -12.34 19.12 6.47
CA GLU A 447 -11.27 19.50 5.54
C GLU A 447 -9.93 19.70 6.27
N PHE A 448 -8.85 19.25 5.61
CA PHE A 448 -7.48 19.37 6.09
C PHE A 448 -6.99 20.83 6.11
#